data_AF-A0A8B8GEX0-F1
#
_entry.id   AF-A0A8B8GEX0-F1
#
_cell.length_a   1.000
_cell.length_b   1.000
_cell.length_c   1.000
_cell.angle_alpha   90.00
_cell.angle_beta   90.00
_cell.angle_gamma   90.00
#
_symmetry.space_group_name_H-M   'P 1'
#
loop_
_entity.id
_entity.type
_entity.pdbx_description
1 polymer ?
#
loop_
_entity_poly.entity_id
_entity_poly.type
_entity_poly.pdbx_seq_one_letter_code
_entity_poly.pdbx_strand_id
1 'polypeptide(L)'
;MYPLIDSLVQGIDERFNQESISIITGVGKMLKFELSKDDINLLTNHFDLSKDEFVSEIHLLKARNKDDILTNKDCAFWLKWLRENGIETIFFQHRKVLKGFSVIPVTSASCERAFSKLTHIKTKLRTIMTQGRLENLMLPYIEQTMAKNVDINDVIEEFKRMVPYERRLAL
;
A
#
# COMPACT_ATOMS: atom_id res chain seq x y z
N MET A 1 8.49 -38.63 6.94
CA MET A 1 7.20 -38.03 7.30
C MET A 1 7.39 -36.57 7.73
N TYR A 2 8.07 -35.69 6.98
CA TYR A 2 8.10 -34.24 7.29
C TYR A 2 8.20 -33.25 6.08
N PRO A 3 8.28 -33.65 4.79
CA PRO A 3 8.45 -32.66 3.71
C PRO A 3 7.26 -31.70 3.56
N LEU A 4 6.07 -32.10 4.02
CA LEU A 4 4.90 -31.23 4.08
C LEU A 4 5.07 -30.13 5.15
N ILE A 5 5.61 -30.47 6.33
CA ILE A 5 5.85 -29.51 7.40
C ILE A 5 6.98 -28.58 7.01
N ASP A 6 8.07 -29.09 6.43
CA ASP A 6 9.18 -28.27 5.95
C ASP A 6 8.74 -27.31 4.84
N SER A 7 7.88 -27.75 3.91
CA SER A 7 7.30 -26.87 2.89
C SER A 7 6.36 -25.81 3.46
N LEU A 8 5.61 -26.13 4.52
CA LEU A 8 4.76 -25.16 5.21
C LEU A 8 5.60 -24.13 5.98
N VAL A 9 6.67 -24.57 6.65
CA VAL A 9 7.59 -23.68 7.37
C VAL A 9 8.34 -22.79 6.39
N GLN A 10 8.88 -23.35 5.30
CA GLN A 10 9.53 -22.57 4.23
C GLN A 10 8.55 -21.57 3.59
N GLY A 11 7.31 -21.97 3.33
CA GLY A 11 6.29 -21.07 2.80
C GLY A 11 5.95 -19.93 3.78
N ILE A 12 6.02 -20.18 5.09
CA ILE A 12 5.88 -19.13 6.12
C ILE A 12 7.12 -18.22 6.12
N ASP A 13 8.33 -18.78 6.08
CA ASP A 13 9.58 -17.99 6.10
C ASP A 13 9.77 -17.14 4.84
N GLU A 14 9.44 -17.66 3.66
CA GLU A 14 9.41 -16.89 2.40
C GLU A 14 8.35 -15.78 2.46
N ARG A 15 7.19 -16.07 3.05
CA ARG A 15 6.08 -15.12 3.20
C ARG A 15 6.37 -14.01 4.21
N PHE A 16 7.11 -14.32 5.27
CA PHE A 16 7.49 -13.40 6.34
C PHE A 16 9.00 -13.11 6.34
N ASN A 17 9.61 -13.02 5.15
CA ASN A 17 11.04 -12.81 4.96
C ASN A 17 11.65 -11.85 6.02
N GLN A 18 12.78 -12.26 6.59
CA GLN A 18 13.53 -11.52 7.62
C GLN A 18 13.83 -10.07 7.21
N GLU A 19 13.98 -9.79 5.91
CA GLU A 19 14.17 -8.44 5.40
C GLU A 19 12.97 -7.52 5.72
N SER A 20 11.74 -7.96 5.43
CA SER A 20 10.52 -7.23 5.78
C SER A 20 10.38 -7.04 7.28
N ILE A 21 10.72 -8.05 8.09
CA ILE A 21 10.69 -7.97 9.55
C ILE A 21 11.71 -6.95 10.07
N SER A 22 12.91 -6.92 9.50
CA SER A 22 13.96 -5.98 9.89
C SER A 22 13.57 -4.53 9.56
N ILE A 23 12.91 -4.29 8.42
CA ILE A 23 12.35 -2.99 8.04
C ILE A 23 11.23 -2.58 8.99
N ILE A 24 10.29 -3.48 9.29
CA ILE A 24 9.17 -3.22 10.23
C ILE A 24 9.73 -2.86 11.61
N THR A 25 10.74 -3.59 12.08
CA THR A 25 11.39 -3.33 13.35
C THR A 25 12.13 -1.99 13.33
N GLY A 26 12.84 -1.68 12.24
CA GLY A 26 13.51 -0.39 12.05
C GLY A 26 12.54 0.80 12.02
N VAL A 27 11.41 0.68 11.31
CA VAL A 27 10.35 1.70 11.31
C VAL A 27 9.68 1.81 12.67
N GLY A 28 9.43 0.69 13.36
CA GLY A 28 8.88 0.70 14.73
C GLY A 28 9.79 1.44 15.72
N LYS A 29 11.09 1.21 15.63
CA LYS A 29 12.11 1.96 16.40
C LYS A 29 12.18 3.43 15.99
N MET A 30 11.99 3.74 14.71
CA MET A 30 11.90 5.12 14.22
C MET A 30 10.73 5.87 14.82
N LEU A 31 9.56 5.26 14.90
CA LEU A 31 8.37 5.86 15.55
C LEU A 31 8.58 6.10 17.05
N LYS A 32 9.48 5.36 17.68
CA LYS A 32 9.87 5.51 19.10
C LYS A 32 11.11 6.37 19.32
N PHE A 33 11.75 6.86 18.25
CA PHE A 33 13.03 7.58 18.29
C PHE A 33 14.20 6.80 18.93
N GLU A 34 14.14 5.46 18.86
CA GLU A 34 15.15 4.52 19.38
C GLU A 34 15.91 3.83 18.24
N LEU A 35 16.46 4.59 17.27
CA LEU A 35 17.23 3.98 16.20
C LEU A 35 18.68 3.67 16.61
N SER A 36 19.13 2.45 16.31
CA SER A 36 20.56 2.12 16.26
C SER A 36 21.18 2.54 14.93
N LYS A 37 22.51 2.67 14.88
CA LYS A 37 23.26 2.98 13.64
C LYS A 37 22.98 2.00 12.50
N ASP A 38 22.76 0.73 12.85
CA ASP A 38 22.46 -0.33 11.88
C ASP A 38 21.06 -0.18 11.29
N ASP A 39 20.07 0.22 12.09
CA ASP A 39 18.70 0.48 11.63
C ASP A 39 18.67 1.68 10.65
N ILE A 40 19.47 2.72 10.93
CA ILE A 40 19.61 3.88 10.04
C ILE A 40 20.21 3.46 8.70
N ASN A 41 21.26 2.65 8.71
CA ASN A 41 21.89 2.15 7.48
C ASN A 41 20.92 1.29 6.67
N LEU A 42 20.14 0.43 7.32
CA LEU A 42 19.13 -0.42 6.69
C LEU A 42 18.04 0.40 6.00
N LEU A 43 17.44 1.36 6.72
CA LEU A 43 16.38 2.21 6.16
C LEU A 43 16.90 3.11 5.05
N THR A 44 18.13 3.61 5.18
CA THR A 44 18.78 4.44 4.15
C THR A 44 18.97 3.66 2.86
N ASN A 45 19.47 2.43 2.94
CA ASN A 45 19.72 1.60 1.77
C ASN A 45 18.39 1.16 1.12
N HIS A 46 17.37 0.84 1.92
CA HIS A 46 16.10 0.34 1.41
C HIS A 46 15.23 1.45 0.79
N PHE A 47 15.19 2.66 1.38
CA PHE A 47 14.37 3.77 0.89
C PHE A 47 15.15 4.82 0.09
N ASP A 48 16.43 4.57 -0.19
CA ASP A 48 17.33 5.48 -0.92
C ASP A 48 17.33 6.89 -0.27
N LEU A 49 17.76 6.96 0.98
CA LEU A 49 17.76 8.19 1.78
C LEU A 49 19.15 8.80 1.88
N SER A 50 19.22 10.09 2.23
CA SER A 50 20.47 10.72 2.67
C SER A 50 20.62 10.52 4.18
N LYS A 51 21.72 9.89 4.60
CA LYS A 51 21.97 9.56 6.02
C LYS A 51 22.02 10.81 6.90
N ASP A 52 22.72 11.85 6.45
CA ASP A 52 22.93 13.06 7.24
C ASP A 52 21.64 13.88 7.41
N GLU A 53 20.83 13.97 6.36
CA GLU A 53 19.51 14.62 6.42
C GLU A 53 18.55 13.82 7.30
N PHE A 54 18.53 12.50 7.16
CA PHE A 54 17.66 11.64 7.96
C PHE A 54 18.00 11.70 9.45
N VAL A 55 19.27 11.64 9.82
CA VAL A 55 19.70 11.77 11.23
C VAL A 55 19.35 13.16 11.79
N SER A 56 19.57 14.22 11.01
CA SER A 56 19.25 15.59 11.41
C SER A 56 17.74 15.77 11.63
N GLU A 57 16.92 15.24 10.73
CA GLU A 57 15.47 15.24 10.86
C GLU A 57 15.01 14.46 12.11
N ILE A 58 15.61 13.29 12.42
CA ILE A 58 15.27 12.49 13.63
C ILE A 58 15.55 13.33 14.88
N HIS A 59 16.72 13.96 14.95
CA HIS A 59 17.10 14.80 16.09
C HIS A 59 16.17 15.99 16.28
N LEU A 60 15.79 16.66 15.18
CA LEU A 60 14.84 17.78 15.22
C LEU A 60 13.44 17.33 15.65
N LEU A 61 12.96 16.18 15.18
CA LEU A 61 11.68 15.61 15.61
C LEU A 61 11.70 15.21 17.08
N LYS A 62 12.80 14.61 17.56
CA LYS A 62 12.96 14.27 18.98
C LYS A 62 12.97 15.52 19.86
N ALA A 63 13.64 16.59 19.43
CA ALA A 63 13.66 17.86 20.16
C ALA A 63 12.31 18.58 20.17
N ARG A 64 11.50 18.39 19.12
CA ARG A 64 10.15 18.95 19.00
C ARG A 64 9.09 18.12 19.74
N ASN A 65 9.27 16.81 19.83
CA ASN A 65 8.36 15.88 20.50
C ASN A 65 8.65 15.77 22.00
N LYS A 66 8.68 16.91 22.73
CA LYS A 66 8.89 16.92 24.19
C LYS A 66 7.71 16.34 24.98
N ASP A 67 6.52 16.34 24.39
CA ASP A 67 5.27 15.92 25.05
C ASP A 67 4.86 14.46 24.75
N ASP A 68 5.73 13.68 24.09
CA ASP A 68 5.52 12.26 23.76
C ASP A 68 4.26 11.97 22.90
N ILE A 69 3.65 13.00 22.30
CA ILE A 69 2.37 12.93 21.56
C ILE A 69 2.46 11.96 20.38
N LEU A 70 3.65 11.83 19.78
CA LEU A 70 3.91 11.04 18.58
C LEU A 70 4.33 9.59 18.86
N THR A 71 4.68 9.26 20.10
CA THR A 71 5.19 7.94 20.47
C THR A 71 4.03 6.95 20.56
N ASN A 72 4.21 5.75 20.01
CA ASN A 72 3.16 4.72 19.88
C ASN A 72 1.94 5.12 19.03
N LYS A 73 2.10 6.04 18.08
CA LYS A 73 1.05 6.38 17.10
C LYS A 73 1.30 5.71 15.76
N ASP A 74 0.21 5.39 15.06
CA ASP A 74 0.25 4.75 13.75
C ASP A 74 0.87 5.65 12.67
N CYS A 75 1.43 5.02 11.63
CA CYS A 75 1.99 5.73 10.46
C CYS A 75 0.97 6.69 9.83
N ALA A 76 -0.32 6.33 9.82
CA ALA A 76 -1.39 7.19 9.32
C ALA A 76 -1.58 8.47 10.16
N PHE A 77 -1.48 8.35 11.48
CA PHE A 77 -1.53 9.50 12.38
C PHE A 77 -0.32 10.42 12.17
N TRP A 78 0.87 9.84 12.00
CA TRP A 78 2.09 10.58 11.67
C TRP A 78 1.98 11.37 10.37
N LEU A 79 1.49 10.73 9.29
CA LEU A 79 1.29 11.42 8.01
C LEU A 79 0.25 12.54 8.11
N LYS A 80 -0.82 12.35 8.88
CA LYS A 80 -1.82 13.39 9.15
C LYS A 80 -1.22 14.54 9.96
N TRP A 81 -0.47 14.24 11.01
CA TRP A 81 0.17 15.23 11.87
C TRP A 81 1.22 16.07 11.11
N LEU A 82 2.02 15.44 10.24
CA LEU A 82 2.98 16.16 9.38
C LEU A 82 2.27 17.15 8.45
N ARG A 83 1.10 16.77 7.93
CA ARG A 83 0.28 17.63 7.06
C ARG A 83 -0.36 18.78 7.83
N GLU A 84 -0.92 18.52 9.01
CA GLU A 84 -1.57 19.53 9.85
C GLU A 84 -0.57 20.58 10.36
N ASN A 85 0.68 20.19 10.60
CA ASN A 85 1.73 21.09 11.05
C ASN A 85 2.50 21.77 9.91
N GLY A 86 2.17 21.50 8.64
CA GLY A 86 2.83 22.13 7.48
C GLY A 86 4.33 21.84 7.36
N ILE A 87 4.81 20.76 7.97
CA ILE A 87 6.25 20.42 8.10
C ILE A 87 6.66 19.26 7.18
N GLU A 88 5.78 18.89 6.27
CA GLU A 88 5.98 17.80 5.32
C GLU A 88 7.16 18.02 4.36
N THR A 89 7.55 19.28 4.13
CA THR A 89 8.71 19.66 3.32
C THR A 89 10.02 19.68 4.13
N ILE A 90 9.93 19.92 5.44
CA ILE A 90 11.08 19.95 6.36
C ILE A 90 11.51 18.53 6.73
N PHE A 91 10.54 17.61 6.87
CA PHE A 91 10.78 16.21 7.22
C PHE A 91 10.55 15.29 6.01
N PHE A 92 11.24 15.60 4.92
CA PHE A 92 11.06 14.91 3.65
C PHE A 92 11.49 13.45 3.74
N GLN A 93 12.63 13.17 4.40
CA GLN A 93 13.17 11.82 4.50
C GLN A 93 12.30 10.95 5.41
N HIS A 94 11.84 11.48 6.55
CA HIS A 94 10.88 10.78 7.42
C HIS A 94 9.57 10.48 6.71
N ARG A 95 9.04 11.44 5.96
CA ARG A 95 7.83 11.27 5.17
C ARG A 95 8.03 10.22 4.07
N LYS A 96 9.19 10.19 3.42
CA LYS A 96 9.53 9.21 2.38
C LYS A 96 9.52 7.79 2.96
N VAL A 97 10.12 7.59 4.14
CA VAL A 97 10.08 6.30 4.86
C VAL A 97 8.66 5.92 5.23
N LEU A 98 7.88 6.81 5.86
CA LEU A 98 6.51 6.53 6.28
C LEU A 98 5.59 6.18 5.10
N LYS A 99 5.71 6.91 4.00
CA LYS A 99 4.95 6.63 2.77
C LYS A 99 5.39 5.32 2.14
N GLY A 100 6.69 5.09 2.01
CA GLY A 100 7.23 3.86 1.45
C GLY A 100 6.77 2.66 2.26
N PHE A 101 6.93 2.71 3.58
CA PHE A 101 6.47 1.68 4.50
C PHE A 101 4.97 1.40 4.40
N SER A 102 4.14 2.44 4.27
CA SER A 102 2.68 2.28 4.13
C SER A 102 2.26 1.58 2.84
N VAL A 103 3.13 1.52 1.83
CA VAL A 103 2.87 0.84 0.55
C VAL A 103 3.45 -0.57 0.54
N ILE A 104 4.38 -0.90 1.45
CA ILE A 104 4.92 -2.24 1.58
C ILE A 104 3.82 -3.16 2.15
N PRO A 105 3.38 -4.19 1.40
CA PRO A 105 2.41 -5.13 1.93
C PRO A 105 3.09 -5.99 3.00
N VAL A 106 2.79 -5.72 4.27
CA VAL A 106 3.28 -6.51 5.42
C VAL A 106 2.71 -7.94 5.40
N THR A 107 1.60 -8.16 4.70
CA THR A 107 1.03 -9.49 4.50
C THR A 107 0.71 -9.74 3.04
N SER A 108 1.11 -10.90 2.53
CA SER A 108 0.70 -11.37 1.19
C SER A 108 -0.78 -11.74 1.12
N ALA A 109 -1.52 -11.81 2.24
CA ALA A 109 -2.89 -12.33 2.29
C ALA A 109 -3.86 -11.54 1.41
N SER A 110 -3.74 -10.22 1.37
CA SER A 110 -4.55 -9.36 0.49
C SER A 110 -4.21 -9.59 -0.98
N CYS A 111 -2.92 -9.73 -1.31
CA CYS A 111 -2.45 -10.04 -2.66
C CYS A 111 -2.89 -11.46 -3.07
N GLU A 112 -2.74 -12.47 -2.22
CA GLU A 112 -3.19 -13.84 -2.44
C GLU A 112 -4.70 -13.92 -2.65
N ARG A 113 -5.49 -13.17 -1.86
CA ARG A 113 -6.94 -13.06 -2.06
C ARG A 113 -7.26 -12.42 -3.41
N ALA A 114 -6.53 -11.38 -3.81
CA ALA A 114 -6.67 -10.74 -5.12
C ALA A 114 -6.25 -11.69 -6.27
N PHE A 115 -5.16 -12.45 -6.11
CA PHE A 115 -4.68 -13.42 -7.08
C PHE A 115 -5.58 -14.67 -7.17
N SER A 116 -6.15 -15.13 -6.07
CA SER A 116 -7.15 -16.21 -6.05
C SER A 116 -8.40 -15.79 -6.82
N LYS A 117 -8.88 -14.57 -6.58
CA LYS A 117 -9.95 -13.93 -7.34
C LYS A 117 -9.60 -13.79 -8.83
N LEU A 118 -8.41 -13.30 -9.15
CA LEU A 118 -7.91 -13.20 -10.53
C LEU A 118 -7.77 -14.57 -11.20
N THR A 119 -7.39 -15.61 -10.46
CA THR A 119 -7.30 -16.98 -10.97
C THR A 119 -8.69 -17.49 -11.35
N HIS A 120 -9.71 -17.26 -10.52
CA HIS A 120 -11.10 -17.54 -10.88
C HIS A 120 -11.54 -16.80 -12.16
N ILE A 121 -11.17 -15.53 -12.30
CA ILE A 121 -11.47 -14.75 -13.52
C ILE A 121 -10.73 -15.33 -14.74
N LYS A 122 -9.43 -15.57 -14.63
CA LYS A 122 -8.56 -16.02 -15.72
C LYS A 122 -8.90 -17.44 -16.19
N THR A 123 -9.39 -18.31 -15.31
CA THR A 123 -9.67 -19.71 -15.63
C THR A 123 -11.13 -19.98 -15.93
N LYS A 124 -12.08 -19.30 -15.27
CA LYS A 124 -13.53 -19.58 -15.42
C LYS A 124 -14.21 -18.58 -16.34
N LEU A 125 -13.88 -17.29 -16.25
CA LEU A 125 -14.51 -16.25 -17.07
C LEU A 125 -13.88 -16.16 -18.47
N ARG A 126 -12.55 -16.29 -18.60
CA ARG A 126 -11.86 -16.26 -19.92
C ARG A 126 -12.36 -17.33 -20.90
N THR A 127 -12.81 -18.48 -20.41
CA THR A 127 -13.37 -19.57 -21.24
C THR A 127 -14.77 -19.24 -21.77
N ILE A 128 -15.41 -18.18 -21.26
CA ILE A 128 -16.80 -17.81 -21.54
C ILE A 128 -16.91 -16.40 -22.16
N MET A 129 -15.85 -15.58 -22.17
CA MET A 129 -15.88 -14.20 -22.68
C MET A 129 -14.64 -13.79 -23.47
N THR A 130 -14.81 -12.79 -24.35
CA THR A 130 -13.72 -12.21 -25.14
C THR A 130 -12.71 -11.43 -24.28
N GLN A 131 -11.45 -11.36 -24.72
CA GLN A 131 -10.36 -10.71 -23.99
C GLN A 131 -10.66 -9.25 -23.64
N GLY A 132 -11.21 -8.47 -24.58
CA GLY A 132 -11.55 -7.06 -24.32
C GLY A 132 -12.66 -6.88 -23.27
N ARG A 133 -13.65 -7.79 -23.23
CA ARG A 133 -14.68 -7.76 -22.18
C ARG A 133 -14.10 -8.10 -20.81
N LEU A 134 -13.16 -9.05 -20.75
CA LEU A 134 -12.48 -9.45 -19.53
C LEU A 134 -11.67 -8.29 -18.92
N GLU A 135 -10.89 -7.61 -19.74
CA GLU A 135 -10.06 -6.47 -19.33
C GLU A 135 -10.92 -5.33 -18.77
N ASN A 136 -12.02 -5.00 -19.46
CA ASN A 136 -12.94 -3.94 -19.02
C ASN A 136 -13.66 -4.27 -17.69
N LEU A 137 -13.88 -5.55 -17.38
CA LEU A 137 -14.54 -5.98 -16.14
C LEU A 137 -13.57 -6.25 -14.98
N MET A 138 -12.26 -6.31 -15.24
CA MET A 138 -11.26 -6.66 -14.23
C MET A 138 -11.16 -5.58 -13.15
N LEU A 139 -11.11 -4.31 -13.55
CA LEU A 139 -10.99 -3.18 -12.63
C LEU A 139 -12.15 -3.10 -11.61
N PRO A 140 -13.44 -3.06 -12.01
CA PRO A 140 -14.54 -3.02 -11.05
C PRO A 140 -14.65 -4.29 -10.20
N TYR A 141 -14.13 -5.43 -10.67
CA TYR A 141 -14.10 -6.66 -9.89
C TYR A 141 -12.98 -6.70 -8.84
N ILE A 142 -11.84 -6.07 -9.09
CA ILE A 142 -10.79 -5.91 -8.07
C ILE A 142 -11.26 -4.88 -7.04
N GLU A 143 -11.75 -3.73 -7.51
CA GLU A 143 -12.20 -2.60 -6.70
C GLU A 143 -13.69 -2.68 -6.34
N GLN A 144 -14.17 -3.85 -5.91
CA GLN A 144 -15.60 -4.09 -5.63
C GLN A 144 -16.20 -3.08 -4.64
N THR A 145 -15.43 -2.64 -3.65
CA THR A 145 -15.90 -1.66 -2.66
C THR A 145 -16.16 -0.31 -3.30
N MET A 146 -15.24 0.16 -4.15
CA MET A 146 -15.42 1.42 -4.89
C MET A 146 -16.53 1.28 -5.93
N ALA A 147 -16.54 0.18 -6.69
CA ALA A 147 -17.55 -0.08 -7.72
C ALA A 147 -18.98 -0.14 -7.15
N LYS A 148 -19.17 -0.64 -5.93
CA LYS A 148 -20.48 -0.63 -5.23
C LYS A 148 -20.95 0.77 -4.86
N ASN A 149 -20.04 1.72 -4.69
CA ASN A 149 -20.35 3.10 -4.33
C ASN A 149 -20.60 3.99 -5.55
N VAL A 150 -20.45 3.47 -6.76
CA VAL A 150 -20.75 4.21 -7.99
C VAL A 150 -22.26 4.25 -8.21
N ASP A 151 -22.82 5.44 -8.42
CA ASP A 151 -24.23 5.60 -8.79
C ASP A 151 -24.45 5.13 -10.23
N ILE A 152 -25.37 4.19 -10.41
CA ILE A 152 -25.74 3.65 -11.70
C ILE A 152 -26.35 4.74 -12.60
N ASN A 153 -27.06 5.71 -12.02
CA ASN A 153 -27.66 6.80 -12.79
C ASN A 153 -26.59 7.69 -13.44
N ASP A 154 -25.51 7.99 -12.72
CA ASP A 154 -24.38 8.75 -13.26
C ASP A 154 -23.69 7.99 -14.40
N VAL A 155 -23.54 6.67 -14.26
CA VAL A 155 -22.99 5.81 -15.32
C VAL A 155 -23.88 5.82 -16.56
N ILE A 156 -25.21 5.80 -16.40
CA ILE A 156 -26.17 5.87 -17.51
C ILE A 156 -26.07 7.22 -18.23
N GLU A 157 -26.02 8.33 -17.48
CA GLU A 157 -25.90 9.67 -18.05
C GLU A 157 -24.57 9.85 -18.79
N GLU A 158 -23.47 9.34 -18.23
CA GLU A 158 -22.16 9.38 -18.89
C GLU A 158 -22.13 8.51 -20.16
N PHE A 159 -22.74 7.32 -20.12
CA PHE A 159 -22.87 6.46 -21.30
C PHE A 159 -23.70 7.12 -22.42
N LYS A 160 -24.78 7.83 -22.07
CA LYS A 160 -25.57 8.63 -23.01
C LYS A 160 -24.75 9.73 -23.69
N ARG A 161 -23.78 10.32 -22.99
CA ARG A 161 -22.88 11.35 -23.56
C ARG A 161 -21.85 10.75 -24.51
N MET A 162 -21.36 9.54 -24.22
CA MET A 162 -20.34 8.87 -25.03
C MET A 162 -20.88 8.29 -26.34
N VAL A 163 -22.14 7.87 -26.39
CA VAL A 163 -22.75 7.31 -27.61
C VAL A 163 -23.52 8.41 -28.33
N PRO A 164 -23.10 8.85 -29.54
CA PRO A 164 -23.91 9.74 -30.35
C PRO A 164 -25.29 9.12 -30.57
N TYR A 165 -26.34 9.88 -30.32
CA TYR A 165 -27.72 9.42 -30.38
C TYR A 165 -28.14 9.14 -31.83
N GLU A 166 -27.71 8.03 -32.42
CA GLU A 166 -28.34 7.51 -33.63
C GLU A 166 -29.65 6.86 -33.22
N ARG A 167 -30.77 7.58 -33.40
CA ARG A 167 -32.11 7.00 -33.38
C ARG A 167 -32.14 5.85 -34.39
N ARG A 168 -32.02 4.61 -33.92
CA ARG A 168 -32.11 3.42 -34.77
C ARG A 168 -33.52 3.12 -35.29
N LEU A 169 -34.50 3.97 -35.01
CA LEU A 169 -35.82 3.94 -35.64
C LEU A 169 -36.34 5.38 -35.77
N ALA A 170 -36.45 5.86 -37.01
CA ALA A 170 -37.42 6.88 -37.35
C ALA A 170 -38.79 6.17 -37.43
N LEU A 171 -39.77 6.67 -36.66
CA LEU A 171 -41.17 6.29 -36.80
C LEU A 171 -41.72 6.85 -38.13
#